data_AF-A0A6H2H6W0-F1
#
_entry.id   AF-A0A6H2H6W0-F1
#
_cell.length_a   1.000
_cell.length_b   1.000
_cell.length_c   1.000
_cell.angle_alpha   90.00
_cell.angle_beta   90.00
_cell.angle_gamma   90.00
#
_symmetry.space_group_name_H-M   'P 1'
#
loop_
_entity.id
_entity.type
_entity.pdbx_description
1 polymer ?
#
loop_
_entity_poly.entity_id
_entity_poly.type
_entity_poly.pdbx_seq_one_letter_code
_entity_poly.pdbx_strand_id
1 'polypeptide(L)'
;MTQNHLALIEKTQALIAAGDIVAAEFALVELADAEGDSALMVVLAQLPAKDILAVIREYDNSKESVINLLVTPEQFARAVVIEKQYKDLTRTHLRGMVNSIIFRDDADPVAFLNAIGDLEGGSDALADYFSDKWSRVEAFARCGTFEPLEDHGEMLSQTALLGSAYARAKLEHDEVADRDWMELAWLLRYEIPDLFIEMLMVLRAKASAHEAATAGEEDYEEDDDGKVETGDTDRGKATPSARESDEESAI
;
A
#
# COMPACT_ATOMS: atom_id res chain seq x y z
N MET A 1 -20.92 -21.55 17.84
CA MET A 1 -19.95 -20.67 18.51
C MET A 1 -19.94 -21.02 19.98
N THR A 2 -18.78 -21.35 20.55
CA THR A 2 -18.64 -21.66 21.97
C THR A 2 -18.33 -20.38 22.76
N GLN A 3 -18.58 -20.39 24.07
CA GLN A 3 -18.21 -19.26 24.95
C GLN A 3 -16.69 -19.00 24.92
N ASN A 4 -15.88 -20.03 24.67
CA ASN A 4 -14.43 -19.92 24.54
C ASN A 4 -14.01 -19.15 23.27
N HIS A 5 -14.70 -19.36 22.14
CA HIS A 5 -14.40 -18.63 20.90
C HIS A 5 -14.69 -17.13 21.02
N LEU A 6 -15.76 -16.76 21.71
CA LEU A 6 -16.08 -15.34 21.97
C LEU A 6 -15.02 -14.67 22.85
N ALA A 7 -14.60 -15.35 23.94
CA ALA A 7 -13.54 -14.83 24.81
C ALA A 7 -12.20 -14.69 24.08
N LEU A 8 -11.88 -15.61 23.16
CA LEU A 8 -10.68 -15.51 22.33
C LEU A 8 -10.75 -14.31 21.38
N ILE A 9 -11.89 -14.05 20.75
CA ILE A 9 -12.10 -12.89 19.89
C ILE A 9 -11.85 -11.60 20.69
N GLU A 10 -12.49 -11.45 21.85
CA GLU A 10 -12.31 -10.27 22.71
C GLU A 10 -10.84 -10.08 23.14
N LYS A 11 -10.17 -11.17 23.52
CA LYS A 11 -8.74 -11.15 23.86
C LYS A 11 -7.88 -10.70 22.67
N THR A 12 -8.13 -11.26 21.49
CA THR A 12 -7.39 -10.94 20.27
C THR A 12 -7.54 -9.45 19.92
N GLN A 13 -8.76 -8.94 19.98
CA GLN A 13 -9.03 -7.52 19.72
C GLN A 13 -8.37 -6.59 20.73
N ALA A 14 -8.36 -6.98 22.01
CA ALA A 14 -7.68 -6.21 23.05
C ALA A 14 -6.16 -6.17 22.84
N LEU A 15 -5.54 -7.28 22.43
CA LEU A 15 -4.11 -7.35 22.13
C LEU A 15 -3.75 -6.50 20.92
N ILE A 16 -4.54 -6.56 19.84
CA ILE A 16 -4.36 -5.71 18.65
C ILE A 16 -4.50 -4.23 19.02
N ALA A 17 -5.51 -3.88 19.82
CA ALA A 17 -5.70 -2.50 20.28
C ALA A 17 -4.54 -2.00 21.16
N ALA A 18 -3.84 -2.91 21.86
CA ALA A 18 -2.64 -2.60 22.63
C ALA A 18 -1.35 -2.56 21.77
N GLY A 19 -1.44 -2.89 20.47
CA GLY A 19 -0.29 -2.99 19.57
C GLY A 19 0.51 -4.29 19.68
N ASP A 20 0.04 -5.27 20.47
CA ASP A 20 0.71 -6.55 20.65
C ASP A 20 0.21 -7.58 19.61
N ILE A 21 0.59 -7.36 18.36
CA ILE A 21 0.18 -8.19 17.22
C ILE A 21 0.73 -9.61 17.34
N VAL A 22 1.93 -9.77 17.89
CA VAL A 22 2.56 -11.09 18.07
C VAL A 22 1.79 -11.91 19.10
N ALA A 23 1.39 -11.33 20.23
CA ALA A 23 0.56 -12.06 21.19
C ALA A 23 -0.85 -12.34 20.68
N ALA A 24 -1.42 -11.44 19.86
CA ALA A 24 -2.71 -11.65 19.23
C ALA A 24 -2.66 -12.85 18.26
N GLU A 25 -1.62 -12.89 17.41
CA GLU A 25 -1.39 -14.00 16.49
C GLU A 25 -1.15 -15.32 17.23
N PHE A 26 -0.30 -15.30 18.26
CA PHE A 26 -0.01 -16.47 19.08
C PHE A 26 -1.30 -17.07 19.68
N ALA A 27 -2.19 -16.23 20.21
CA ALA A 27 -3.46 -16.70 20.77
C ALA A 27 -4.39 -17.36 19.73
N LEU A 28 -4.34 -16.89 18.46
CA LEU A 28 -5.08 -17.50 17.36
C LEU A 28 -4.45 -18.82 16.90
N VAL A 29 -3.12 -18.91 16.88
CA VAL A 29 -2.40 -20.14 16.56
C VAL A 29 -2.64 -21.21 17.63
N GLU A 30 -2.64 -20.85 18.91
CA GLU A 30 -2.97 -21.79 20.00
C GLU A 30 -4.36 -22.44 19.82
N LEU A 31 -5.33 -21.71 19.23
CA LEU A 31 -6.63 -22.30 18.89
C LEU A 31 -6.51 -23.34 17.77
N ALA A 32 -5.75 -23.07 16.72
CA ALA A 32 -5.53 -24.03 15.65
C ALA A 32 -4.81 -25.29 16.16
N ASP A 33 -3.80 -25.12 17.02
CA ASP A 33 -3.08 -26.24 17.63
C ASP A 33 -3.98 -27.10 18.54
N ALA A 34 -4.93 -26.47 19.25
CA ALA A 34 -5.80 -27.17 20.21
C ALA A 34 -7.08 -27.76 19.59
N GLU A 35 -7.71 -27.04 18.65
CA GLU A 35 -9.04 -27.34 18.10
C GLU A 35 -9.06 -27.53 16.57
N GLY A 36 -7.93 -27.29 15.89
CA GLY A 36 -7.76 -27.44 14.45
C GLY A 36 -8.12 -26.20 13.62
N ASP A 37 -7.68 -26.17 12.36
CA ASP A 37 -7.83 -25.05 11.42
C ASP A 37 -9.30 -24.63 11.21
N SER A 38 -10.22 -25.60 11.23
CA SER A 38 -11.66 -25.32 11.09
C SER A 38 -12.20 -24.46 12.24
N ALA A 39 -11.67 -24.62 13.46
CA ALA A 39 -12.04 -23.78 14.59
C ALA A 39 -11.49 -22.35 14.42
N LEU A 40 -10.23 -22.24 13.97
CA LEU A 40 -9.61 -20.95 13.67
C LEU A 40 -10.38 -20.21 12.55
N MET A 41 -10.77 -20.90 11.47
CA MET A 41 -11.59 -20.30 10.40
C MET A 41 -12.91 -19.70 10.92
N VAL A 42 -13.59 -20.38 11.86
CA VAL A 42 -14.83 -19.87 12.48
C VAL A 42 -14.57 -18.60 13.30
N VAL A 43 -13.41 -18.49 13.95
CA VAL A 43 -13.00 -17.29 14.69
C VAL A 43 -12.60 -16.17 13.73
N LEU A 44 -11.77 -16.44 12.73
CA LEU A 44 -11.36 -15.47 11.72
C LEU A 44 -12.57 -14.87 10.98
N ALA A 45 -13.61 -15.67 10.71
CA ALA A 45 -14.84 -15.19 10.05
C ALA A 45 -15.59 -14.11 10.84
N GLN A 46 -15.34 -14.00 12.15
CA GLN A 46 -16.00 -13.04 13.04
C GLN A 46 -15.12 -11.85 13.40
N LEU A 47 -13.80 -11.95 13.17
CA LEU A 47 -12.91 -10.82 13.38
C LEU A 47 -13.24 -9.70 12.39
N PRO A 48 -13.28 -8.43 12.85
CA PRO A 48 -13.34 -7.29 11.96
C PRO A 48 -12.17 -7.30 10.96
N ALA A 49 -12.42 -6.84 9.74
CA ALA A 49 -11.39 -6.80 8.69
C ALA A 49 -10.12 -6.03 9.10
N LYS A 50 -10.27 -4.96 9.91
CA LYS A 50 -9.13 -4.20 10.46
C LYS A 50 -8.24 -5.02 11.39
N ASP A 51 -8.81 -5.98 12.11
CA ASP A 51 -8.11 -6.81 13.07
C ASP A 51 -7.41 -7.95 12.32
N ILE A 52 -8.06 -8.52 11.29
CA ILE A 52 -7.42 -9.44 10.33
C ILE A 52 -6.24 -8.74 9.66
N LEU A 53 -6.44 -7.54 9.10
CA LEU A 53 -5.41 -6.75 8.46
C LEU A 53 -4.22 -6.52 9.40
N ALA A 54 -4.48 -6.08 10.64
CA ALA A 54 -3.42 -5.80 11.61
C ALA A 54 -2.49 -6.99 11.82
N VAL A 55 -3.04 -8.21 11.80
CA VAL A 55 -2.24 -9.44 11.88
C VAL A 55 -1.53 -9.70 10.55
N ILE A 56 -2.24 -9.90 9.45
CA ILE A 56 -1.62 -10.33 8.18
C ILE A 56 -0.61 -9.33 7.60
N ARG A 57 -0.71 -8.03 7.95
CA ARG A 57 0.22 -6.97 7.52
C ARG A 57 1.62 -7.11 8.13
N GLU A 58 1.74 -7.82 9.25
CA GLU A 58 2.98 -8.06 10.00
C GLU A 58 3.73 -9.32 9.51
N TYR A 59 3.14 -10.07 8.57
CA TYR A 59 3.65 -11.34 8.06
C TYR A 59 3.78 -11.30 6.53
N ASP A 60 4.91 -11.75 6.03
CA ASP A 60 5.25 -11.78 4.60
C ASP A 60 5.93 -13.11 4.23
N ASN A 61 6.48 -13.22 3.03
CA ASN A 61 7.18 -14.43 2.56
C ASN A 61 8.38 -14.84 3.44
N SER A 62 8.94 -13.92 4.25
CA SER A 62 10.04 -14.20 5.17
C SER A 62 9.58 -14.60 6.58
N LYS A 63 8.31 -14.32 6.90
CA LYS A 63 7.70 -14.53 8.21
C LYS A 63 6.28 -15.05 8.00
N GLU A 64 6.17 -16.36 7.87
CA GLU A 64 4.89 -17.04 7.64
C GLU A 64 3.99 -16.97 8.88
N SER A 65 2.67 -16.89 8.66
CA SER A 65 1.66 -17.08 9.71
C SER A 65 0.61 -18.08 9.23
N VAL A 66 0.15 -18.94 10.14
CA VAL A 66 -0.96 -19.87 9.90
C VAL A 66 -2.21 -19.10 9.46
N ILE A 67 -2.38 -17.86 9.92
CA ILE A 67 -3.51 -17.02 9.55
C ILE A 67 -3.46 -16.69 8.04
N ASN A 68 -2.28 -16.38 7.49
CA ASN A 68 -2.12 -16.13 6.05
C ASN A 68 -2.50 -17.36 5.20
N LEU A 69 -2.39 -18.58 5.74
CA LEU A 69 -2.81 -19.82 5.09
C LEU A 69 -4.34 -20.05 5.13
N LEU A 70 -5.03 -19.48 6.12
CA LEU A 70 -6.46 -19.72 6.35
C LEU A 70 -7.37 -18.55 5.94
N VAL A 71 -6.81 -17.37 5.66
CA VAL A 71 -7.59 -16.24 5.17
C VAL A 71 -8.25 -16.61 3.84
N THR A 72 -9.56 -16.37 3.75
CA THR A 72 -10.38 -16.53 2.54
C THR A 72 -10.22 -15.34 1.58
N PRO A 73 -10.49 -15.52 0.27
CA PRO A 73 -10.50 -14.42 -0.69
C PRO A 73 -11.27 -13.18 -0.22
N GLU A 74 -12.48 -13.35 0.30
CA GLU A 74 -13.33 -12.23 0.71
C GLU A 74 -12.81 -11.53 1.97
N GLN A 75 -12.23 -12.29 2.92
CA GLN A 75 -11.57 -11.69 4.09
C GLN A 75 -10.34 -10.89 3.69
N PHE A 76 -9.52 -11.45 2.80
CA PHE A 76 -8.32 -10.80 2.30
C PHE A 76 -8.66 -9.52 1.54
N ALA A 77 -9.62 -9.57 0.62
CA ALA A 77 -10.08 -8.41 -0.14
C ALA A 77 -10.50 -7.24 0.76
N ARG A 78 -11.28 -7.52 1.82
CA ARG A 78 -11.67 -6.48 2.79
C ARG A 78 -10.48 -5.89 3.54
N ALA A 79 -9.46 -6.69 3.84
CA ALA A 79 -8.24 -6.23 4.49
C ALA A 79 -7.38 -5.36 3.54
N VAL A 80 -7.22 -5.79 2.29
CA VAL A 80 -6.46 -5.05 1.25
C VAL A 80 -7.03 -3.65 1.01
N VAL A 81 -8.36 -3.52 0.86
CA VAL A 81 -9.02 -2.22 0.58
C VAL A 81 -8.82 -1.21 1.71
N ILE A 82 -8.72 -1.66 2.96
CA ILE A 82 -8.53 -0.78 4.12
C ILE A 82 -7.05 -0.54 4.46
N GLU A 83 -6.09 -1.23 3.80
CA GLU A 83 -4.64 -1.07 4.04
C GLU A 83 -4.22 0.39 3.91
N LYS A 84 -4.77 1.11 2.91
CA LYS A 84 -4.46 2.53 2.68
C LYS A 84 -4.65 3.44 3.90
N GLN A 85 -5.45 3.03 4.89
CA GLN A 85 -5.64 3.77 6.14
C GLN A 85 -4.35 3.85 6.98
N TYR A 86 -3.40 2.93 6.78
CA TYR A 86 -2.12 2.90 7.47
C TYR A 86 -1.08 3.88 6.90
N LYS A 87 -1.36 4.52 5.75
CA LYS A 87 -0.52 5.55 5.14
C LYS A 87 0.95 5.15 4.95
N ASP A 88 1.22 3.87 4.65
CA ASP A 88 2.56 3.42 4.29
C ASP A 88 2.92 3.98 2.91
N LEU A 89 3.75 5.02 2.87
CA LEU A 89 4.17 5.68 1.63
C LEU A 89 4.98 4.75 0.72
N THR A 90 5.69 3.77 1.29
CA THR A 90 6.52 2.83 0.52
C THR A 90 5.74 1.67 -0.09
N ARG A 91 4.51 1.45 0.41
CA ARG A 91 3.63 0.32 0.08
C ARG A 91 4.29 -1.04 0.29
N THR A 92 5.32 -1.11 1.12
CA THR A 92 6.10 -2.33 1.36
C THR A 92 5.26 -3.38 2.05
N HIS A 93 4.47 -2.97 3.06
CA HIS A 93 3.58 -3.89 3.76
C HIS A 93 2.48 -4.41 2.85
N LEU A 94 1.87 -3.54 2.03
CA LEU A 94 0.86 -3.94 1.06
C LEU A 94 1.41 -4.99 0.09
N ARG A 95 2.59 -4.75 -0.52
CA ARG A 95 3.20 -5.71 -1.45
C ARG A 95 3.56 -7.03 -0.78
N GLY A 96 4.24 -6.98 0.37
CA GLY A 96 4.64 -8.19 1.11
C GLY A 96 3.45 -9.05 1.53
N MET A 97 2.39 -8.40 2.01
CA MET A 97 1.13 -9.06 2.39
C MET A 97 0.40 -9.66 1.18
N VAL A 98 0.28 -8.92 0.08
CA VAL A 98 -0.36 -9.40 -1.15
C VAL A 98 0.38 -10.59 -1.73
N ASN A 99 1.70 -10.50 -1.86
CA ASN A 99 2.49 -11.58 -2.44
C ASN A 99 2.45 -12.85 -1.57
N SER A 100 2.48 -12.70 -0.23
CA SER A 100 2.48 -13.85 0.68
C SER A 100 1.17 -14.62 0.75
N ILE A 101 0.05 -13.96 0.47
CA ILE A 101 -1.28 -14.59 0.51
C ILE A 101 -1.71 -15.07 -0.87
N ILE A 102 -1.52 -14.26 -1.92
CA ILE A 102 -1.96 -14.62 -3.28
C ILE A 102 -1.12 -15.78 -3.84
N PHE A 103 0.20 -15.80 -3.57
CA PHE A 103 1.12 -16.79 -4.14
C PHE A 103 1.52 -17.91 -3.17
N ARG A 104 0.75 -18.13 -2.09
CA ARG A 104 0.95 -19.31 -1.24
C ARG A 104 0.61 -20.59 -2.02
N ASP A 105 1.23 -21.72 -1.65
CA ASP A 105 1.23 -22.94 -2.48
C ASP A 105 -0.15 -23.55 -2.74
N ASP A 106 -1.16 -23.28 -1.89
CA ASP A 106 -2.52 -23.80 -2.01
C ASP A 106 -3.56 -22.73 -2.40
N ALA A 107 -3.13 -21.50 -2.69
CA ALA A 107 -4.04 -20.44 -3.09
C ALA A 107 -4.51 -20.59 -4.55
N ASP A 108 -5.68 -20.02 -4.81
CA ASP A 108 -6.16 -19.70 -6.14
C ASP A 108 -5.99 -18.17 -6.34
N PRO A 109 -4.90 -17.72 -6.99
CA PRO A 109 -4.63 -16.29 -7.17
C PRO A 109 -5.78 -15.54 -7.84
N VAL A 110 -6.46 -16.18 -8.78
CA VAL A 110 -7.56 -15.59 -9.55
C VAL A 110 -8.78 -15.38 -8.65
N ALA A 111 -9.07 -16.31 -7.73
CA ALA A 111 -10.15 -16.13 -6.75
C ALA A 111 -9.89 -14.92 -5.82
N PHE A 112 -8.66 -14.76 -5.32
CA PHE A 112 -8.28 -13.61 -4.49
C PHE A 112 -8.39 -12.29 -5.24
N LEU A 113 -7.90 -12.23 -6.47
CA LEU A 113 -7.95 -11.01 -7.28
C LEU A 113 -9.38 -10.64 -7.66
N ASN A 114 -10.24 -11.60 -8.00
CA ASN A 114 -11.66 -11.33 -8.24
C ASN A 114 -12.34 -10.77 -6.99
N ALA A 115 -12.11 -11.38 -5.82
CA ALA A 115 -12.67 -10.87 -4.57
C ALA A 115 -12.21 -9.45 -4.24
N ILE A 116 -10.97 -9.09 -4.58
CA ILE A 116 -10.47 -7.70 -4.46
C ILE A 116 -11.22 -6.79 -5.44
N GLY A 117 -11.32 -7.18 -6.71
CA GLY A 117 -12.00 -6.40 -7.76
C GLY A 117 -13.49 -6.16 -7.49
N ASP A 118 -14.16 -7.10 -6.84
CA ASP A 118 -15.58 -6.99 -6.48
C ASP A 118 -15.86 -5.97 -5.37
N LEU A 119 -14.84 -5.49 -4.65
CA LEU A 119 -14.99 -4.49 -3.60
C LEU A 119 -14.72 -3.07 -4.11
N GLU A 120 -15.52 -2.12 -3.63
CA GLU A 120 -15.25 -0.70 -3.81
C GLU A 120 -13.87 -0.35 -3.22
N GLY A 121 -13.00 0.21 -4.06
CA GLY A 121 -11.61 0.51 -3.70
C GLY A 121 -10.62 -0.64 -3.94
N GLY A 122 -11.05 -1.77 -4.50
CA GLY A 122 -10.15 -2.87 -4.88
C GLY A 122 -9.12 -2.46 -5.94
N SER A 123 -9.57 -1.84 -7.02
CA SER A 123 -8.70 -1.30 -8.08
C SER A 123 -7.76 -0.20 -7.57
N ASP A 124 -8.20 0.59 -6.57
CA ASP A 124 -7.40 1.60 -5.89
C ASP A 124 -6.26 0.99 -5.07
N ALA A 125 -6.54 -0.11 -4.36
CA ALA A 125 -5.53 -0.86 -3.60
C ALA A 125 -4.53 -1.58 -4.53
N LEU A 126 -5.00 -2.18 -5.63
CA LEU A 126 -4.10 -2.77 -6.62
C LEU A 126 -3.25 -1.71 -7.32
N ALA A 127 -3.78 -0.51 -7.57
CA ALA A 127 -2.98 0.60 -8.07
C ALA A 127 -1.91 1.02 -7.05
N ASP A 128 -2.24 1.08 -5.75
CA ASP A 128 -1.24 1.34 -4.70
C ASP A 128 -0.12 0.27 -4.70
N TYR A 129 -0.46 -1.00 -4.93
CA TYR A 129 0.52 -2.09 -5.04
C TYR A 129 1.55 -1.83 -6.17
N PHE A 130 1.11 -1.33 -7.32
CA PHE A 130 1.96 -1.07 -8.50
C PHE A 130 2.58 0.33 -8.56
N SER A 131 2.40 1.17 -7.54
CA SER A 131 2.80 2.59 -7.57
C SER A 131 4.27 2.82 -7.94
N ASP A 132 5.19 1.97 -7.46
CA ASP A 132 6.63 2.05 -7.74
C ASP A 132 7.07 1.33 -9.03
N LYS A 133 6.11 0.75 -9.77
CA LYS A 133 6.31 0.03 -11.03
C LYS A 133 5.44 0.59 -12.16
N TRP A 134 4.86 1.78 -11.96
CA TRP A 134 3.91 2.41 -12.87
C TRP A 134 4.33 2.36 -14.36
N SER A 135 5.50 2.90 -14.69
CA SER A 135 5.98 2.95 -16.09
C SER A 135 6.09 1.58 -16.73
N ARG A 136 6.50 0.56 -15.96
CA ARG A 136 6.69 -0.81 -16.43
C ARG A 136 5.36 -1.52 -16.64
N VAL A 137 4.37 -1.26 -15.78
CA VAL A 137 3.00 -1.79 -15.93
C VAL A 137 2.31 -1.16 -17.14
N GLU A 138 2.51 0.14 -17.37
CA GLU A 138 2.01 0.84 -18.54
C GLU A 138 2.67 0.36 -19.84
N ALA A 139 3.99 0.17 -19.84
CA ALA A 139 4.72 -0.43 -20.95
C ALA A 139 4.22 -1.85 -21.22
N PHE A 140 4.07 -2.67 -20.18
CA PHE A 140 3.50 -4.00 -20.28
C PHE A 140 2.13 -3.93 -20.94
N ALA A 141 1.18 -3.12 -20.45
CA ALA A 141 -0.15 -2.96 -21.03
C ALA A 141 -0.09 -2.70 -22.55
N ARG A 142 0.87 -1.89 -23.02
CA ARG A 142 1.09 -1.64 -24.45
C ARG A 142 1.70 -2.81 -25.22
N CYS A 143 2.82 -3.37 -24.74
CA CYS A 143 3.63 -4.28 -25.55
C CYS A 143 3.38 -5.76 -25.26
N GLY A 144 2.88 -6.13 -24.08
CA GLY A 144 2.71 -7.52 -23.65
C GLY A 144 3.97 -8.19 -23.13
N THR A 145 5.05 -7.43 -22.92
CA THR A 145 6.35 -7.91 -22.42
C THR A 145 6.90 -6.95 -21.35
N PHE A 146 7.92 -7.36 -20.59
CA PHE A 146 8.56 -6.53 -19.56
C PHE A 146 9.94 -6.00 -20.00
N GLU A 147 10.05 -5.56 -21.26
CA GLU A 147 11.31 -5.06 -21.82
C GLU A 147 11.61 -3.62 -21.36
N PRO A 148 12.77 -3.35 -20.71
CA PRO A 148 13.09 -2.02 -20.18
C PRO A 148 13.14 -0.89 -21.23
N LEU A 149 13.42 -1.23 -22.49
CA LEU A 149 13.47 -0.26 -23.59
C LEU A 149 12.10 0.36 -23.89
N GLU A 150 11.02 -0.28 -23.45
CA GLU A 150 9.64 0.15 -23.70
C GLU A 150 9.08 1.08 -22.62
N ASP A 151 9.81 1.35 -21.53
CA ASP A 151 9.28 2.10 -20.37
C ASP A 151 8.81 3.54 -20.70
N HIS A 152 9.25 4.11 -21.83
CA HIS A 152 8.98 5.50 -22.23
C HIS A 152 8.08 5.66 -23.47
N GLY A 153 7.40 4.60 -23.91
CA GLY A 153 6.48 4.69 -25.04
C GLY A 153 5.18 5.44 -24.72
N GLU A 154 4.47 5.88 -25.75
CA GLU A 154 3.17 6.56 -25.61
C GLU A 154 2.14 5.64 -24.92
N MET A 155 1.37 6.21 -24.00
CA MET A 155 0.31 5.49 -23.29
C MET A 155 -0.82 5.10 -24.24
N LEU A 156 -1.38 3.90 -24.05
CA LEU A 156 -2.56 3.52 -24.83
C LEU A 156 -3.78 4.36 -24.41
N SER A 157 -4.54 4.86 -25.38
CA SER A 157 -5.87 5.41 -25.08
C SER A 157 -6.76 4.35 -24.43
N GLN A 158 -7.74 4.76 -23.61
CA GLN A 158 -8.66 3.82 -22.95
C GLN A 158 -9.38 2.92 -23.97
N THR A 159 -9.78 3.45 -25.12
CA THR A 159 -10.40 2.67 -26.20
C THR A 159 -9.46 1.63 -26.78
N ALA A 160 -8.19 1.98 -26.99
CA ALA A 160 -7.18 1.04 -27.48
C ALA A 160 -6.90 -0.07 -26.45
N LEU A 161 -6.84 0.29 -25.17
CA LEU A 161 -6.66 -0.65 -24.08
C LEU A 161 -7.81 -1.67 -24.01
N LEU A 162 -9.06 -1.20 -24.01
CA LEU A 162 -10.26 -2.05 -24.09
C LEU A 162 -10.25 -2.94 -25.34
N GLY A 163 -9.84 -2.40 -26.50
CA GLY A 163 -9.71 -3.18 -27.73
C GLY A 163 -8.65 -4.28 -27.67
N SER A 164 -7.71 -4.19 -26.73
CA SER A 164 -6.63 -5.16 -26.51
C SER A 164 -6.85 -6.07 -25.29
N ALA A 165 -7.95 -5.91 -24.56
CA ALA A 165 -8.21 -6.59 -23.28
C ALA A 165 -8.09 -8.12 -23.37
N TYR A 166 -8.56 -8.70 -24.47
CA TYR A 166 -8.58 -10.15 -24.72
C TYR A 166 -7.51 -10.60 -25.72
N ALA A 167 -6.44 -9.80 -25.90
CA ALA A 167 -5.32 -10.20 -26.73
C ALA A 167 -4.60 -11.40 -26.09
N ARG A 168 -4.17 -12.35 -26.93
CA ARG A 168 -3.40 -13.51 -26.46
C ARG A 168 -2.10 -13.04 -25.78
N ALA A 169 -1.75 -13.71 -24.69
CA ALA A 169 -0.47 -13.49 -24.00
C ALA A 169 0.70 -13.71 -24.95
N LYS A 170 1.68 -12.80 -24.88
CA LYS A 170 2.95 -12.92 -25.61
C LYS A 170 4.02 -13.64 -24.79
N LEU A 171 3.93 -13.54 -23.47
CA LEU A 171 4.72 -14.28 -22.50
C LEU A 171 3.86 -15.40 -21.92
N GLU A 172 4.43 -16.58 -21.79
CA GLU A 172 3.84 -17.68 -21.02
C GLU A 172 3.93 -17.36 -19.52
N HIS A 173 3.00 -17.90 -18.72
CA HIS A 173 2.94 -17.61 -17.28
C HIS A 173 4.24 -18.01 -16.54
N ASP A 174 4.81 -19.17 -16.89
CA ASP A 174 6.05 -19.69 -16.28
C ASP A 174 7.25 -18.76 -16.45
N GLU A 175 7.25 -17.86 -17.45
CA GLU A 175 8.33 -16.90 -17.68
C GLU A 175 8.34 -15.76 -16.65
N VAL A 176 7.20 -15.55 -15.98
CA VAL A 176 6.97 -14.45 -15.04
C VAL A 176 6.50 -14.93 -13.66
N ALA A 177 6.55 -16.25 -13.40
CA ALA A 177 6.10 -16.87 -12.15
C ALA A 177 7.10 -16.65 -10.99
N ASP A 178 7.37 -15.39 -10.66
CA ASP A 178 8.32 -14.94 -9.64
C ASP A 178 7.69 -14.67 -8.26
N ARG A 179 6.38 -14.91 -8.12
CA ARG A 179 5.55 -14.60 -6.95
C ARG A 179 5.63 -13.13 -6.55
N ASP A 180 5.83 -12.26 -7.53
CA ASP A 180 5.95 -10.82 -7.35
C ASP A 180 5.13 -10.07 -8.41
N TRP A 181 5.39 -8.77 -8.54
CA TRP A 181 4.59 -7.84 -9.32
C TRP A 181 4.47 -8.21 -10.81
N MET A 182 5.45 -8.90 -11.41
CA MET A 182 5.34 -9.33 -12.82
C MET A 182 4.27 -10.41 -12.98
N GLU A 183 4.30 -11.43 -12.12
CA GLU A 183 3.28 -12.49 -12.08
C GLU A 183 1.90 -11.87 -11.83
N LEU A 184 1.79 -10.97 -10.84
CA LEU A 184 0.52 -10.32 -10.50
C LEU A 184 -0.05 -9.49 -11.66
N ALA A 185 0.81 -8.73 -12.36
CA ALA A 185 0.41 -7.96 -13.53
C ALA A 185 -0.02 -8.86 -14.69
N TRP A 186 0.67 -9.99 -14.89
CA TRP A 186 0.31 -10.98 -15.90
C TRP A 186 -1.06 -11.60 -15.61
N LEU A 187 -1.30 -12.05 -14.37
CA LEU A 187 -2.57 -12.63 -13.93
C LEU A 187 -3.72 -11.64 -14.11
N LEU A 188 -3.55 -10.41 -13.63
CA LEU A 188 -4.54 -9.36 -13.82
C LEU A 188 -4.86 -9.17 -15.30
N ARG A 189 -3.83 -9.02 -16.15
CA ARG A 189 -4.07 -8.73 -17.56
C ARG A 189 -4.78 -9.85 -18.31
N TYR A 190 -4.38 -11.10 -18.08
CA TYR A 190 -4.79 -12.21 -18.94
C TYR A 190 -5.89 -13.07 -18.35
N GLU A 191 -6.00 -13.14 -17.02
CA GLU A 191 -7.07 -13.88 -16.34
C GLU A 191 -8.23 -12.96 -15.91
N ILE A 192 -7.96 -11.67 -15.62
CA ILE A 192 -8.98 -10.72 -15.12
C ILE A 192 -8.86 -9.34 -15.82
N PRO A 193 -8.97 -9.30 -17.17
CA PRO A 193 -8.62 -8.13 -17.97
C PRO A 193 -9.40 -6.86 -17.60
N ASP A 194 -10.67 -7.00 -17.21
CA ASP A 194 -11.50 -5.85 -16.81
C ASP A 194 -10.92 -5.17 -15.56
N LEU A 195 -10.52 -5.95 -14.55
CA LEU A 195 -9.88 -5.44 -13.33
C LEU A 195 -8.51 -4.82 -13.62
N PHE A 196 -7.73 -5.42 -14.52
CA PHE A 196 -6.45 -4.83 -14.95
C PHE A 196 -6.64 -3.44 -15.55
N ILE A 197 -7.65 -3.28 -16.42
CA ILE A 197 -7.95 -2.00 -17.06
C ILE A 197 -8.39 -0.98 -16.02
N GLU A 198 -9.31 -1.33 -15.13
CA GLU A 198 -9.78 -0.44 -14.07
C GLU A 198 -8.63 0.02 -13.16
N MET A 199 -7.80 -0.93 -12.70
CA MET A 199 -6.61 -0.66 -11.91
C MET A 199 -5.64 0.26 -12.65
N LEU A 200 -5.35 -0.01 -13.93
CA LEU A 200 -4.42 0.80 -14.72
C LEU A 200 -4.93 2.25 -14.88
N MET A 201 -6.24 2.44 -15.06
CA MET A 201 -6.83 3.77 -15.13
C MET A 201 -6.70 4.53 -13.81
N VAL A 202 -6.84 3.86 -12.67
CA VAL A 202 -6.58 4.47 -11.35
C VAL A 202 -5.10 4.80 -11.18
N LEU A 203 -4.22 3.90 -11.60
CA LEU A 203 -2.78 4.08 -11.51
C LEU A 203 -2.29 5.27 -12.36
N ARG A 204 -2.83 5.45 -13.57
CA ARG A 204 -2.64 6.65 -14.42
C ARG A 204 -2.97 7.93 -13.67
N ALA A 205 -4.16 7.97 -13.07
CA ALA A 205 -4.62 9.15 -12.34
C ALA A 205 -3.70 9.48 -11.15
N LYS A 206 -3.23 8.46 -10.42
CA LYS A 206 -2.27 8.64 -9.32
C LYS A 206 -0.91 9.14 -9.79
N ALA A 207 -0.37 8.57 -10.87
CA ALA A 207 0.90 9.01 -11.44
C ALA A 207 0.84 10.47 -11.92
N SER A 208 -0.21 10.84 -12.67
CA SER A 208 -0.40 12.23 -13.11
C SER A 208 -0.59 13.20 -11.93
N ALA A 209 -1.28 12.80 -10.86
CA ALA A 209 -1.43 13.62 -9.67
C ALA A 209 -0.09 13.79 -8.92
N HIS A 210 0.73 12.75 -8.86
CA HIS A 210 2.07 12.82 -8.27
C HIS A 210 2.99 13.75 -9.08
N GLU A 211 3.02 13.61 -10.41
CA GLU A 211 3.80 14.47 -11.30
C GLU A 211 3.40 15.95 -11.17
N ALA A 212 2.09 16.24 -11.09
CA ALA A 212 1.59 17.59 -10.89
C ALA A 212 1.97 18.17 -9.51
N ALA A 213 1.97 17.35 -8.46
CA ALA A 213 2.39 17.76 -7.12
C ALA A 213 3.90 18.09 -7.10
N THR A 214 4.74 17.26 -7.71
CA THR A 214 6.19 17.49 -7.77
C THR A 214 6.54 18.73 -8.59
N ALA A 215 5.87 18.96 -9.73
CA ALA A 215 6.10 20.15 -10.55
C ALA A 215 5.68 21.44 -9.82
N GLY A 216 4.63 21.38 -8.99
CA GLY A 216 4.21 22.51 -8.17
C GLY A 216 5.18 22.80 -7.02
N GLU A 217 5.81 21.79 -6.43
CA GLU A 217 6.82 21.95 -5.36
C GLU A 217 8.12 22.59 -5.88
N GLU A 218 8.56 22.23 -7.09
CA GLU A 218 9.73 22.85 -7.76
C GLU A 218 9.52 24.36 -8.02
N ASP A 219 8.30 24.78 -8.38
CA ASP A 219 7.94 26.20 -8.57
C ASP A 219 7.99 27.02 -7.25
N TYR A 220 7.87 26.38 -6.07
CA TYR A 220 7.98 27.07 -4.77
C TYR A 220 9.41 27.15 -4.24
N GLU A 221 10.33 26.30 -4.70
CA GLU A 221 11.74 26.32 -4.27
C GLU A 221 12.60 27.29 -5.10
N GLU A 222 12.19 27.70 -6.31
CA GLU A 222 12.92 28.70 -7.12
C GLU A 222 12.74 30.16 -6.65
N ASP A 223 11.76 30.46 -5.79
CA ASP A 223 11.41 31.85 -5.39
C ASP A 223 11.89 32.27 -3.98
N ASP A 224 12.61 31.41 -3.23
CA ASP A 224 13.22 31.76 -1.93
C ASP A 224 14.76 31.70 -1.97
N ASP A 225 15.38 32.38 -2.94
CA ASP A 225 16.75 32.90 -2.73
C ASP A 225 16.65 34.01 -1.69
N GLY A 226 16.74 33.64 -0.42
CA GLY A 226 16.75 34.49 0.78
C GLY A 226 17.88 35.53 0.84
N LYS A 227 18.12 36.24 -0.26
CA LYS A 227 18.88 37.48 -0.32
C LYS A 227 18.02 38.60 0.24
N VAL A 228 18.09 38.72 1.56
CA VAL A 228 17.80 39.99 2.22
C VAL A 228 18.87 40.97 1.74
N GLU A 229 18.51 41.93 0.89
CA GLU A 229 19.41 43.02 0.48
C GLU A 229 19.84 43.82 1.72
N THR A 230 21.02 43.55 2.26
CA THR A 230 21.60 44.31 3.38
C THR A 230 22.14 45.68 2.96
N GLY A 231 21.56 46.29 1.93
CA GLY A 231 22.03 47.55 1.32
C GLY A 231 21.75 48.80 2.14
N ASP A 232 20.81 48.75 3.08
CA ASP A 232 20.31 49.96 3.78
C ASP A 232 20.68 50.07 5.27
N THR A 233 21.55 49.20 5.80
CA THR A 233 22.01 49.30 7.20
C THR A 233 23.36 50.00 7.38
N ASP A 234 23.70 50.96 6.52
CA ASP A 234 24.84 51.87 6.73
C ASP A 234 24.42 53.35 6.69
N ARG A 235 23.64 53.76 7.70
CA ARG A 235 23.60 55.17 8.12
C ARG A 235 23.78 55.25 9.63
N GLY A 236 25.04 55.33 10.03
CA GLY A 236 25.45 55.55 11.40
C GLY A 236 24.70 56.69 12.07
N LYS A 237 24.10 56.40 13.23
CA LYS A 237 23.94 57.37 14.30
C LYS A 237 24.71 56.87 15.51
N ALA A 238 25.73 57.65 15.83
CA ALA A 238 26.67 57.46 16.92
C ALA A 238 25.95 57.18 18.25
N THR A 239 26.36 56.11 18.91
CA THR A 239 26.08 55.87 20.33
C THR A 239 26.90 56.85 21.17
N PRO A 240 26.30 57.73 21.98
CA PRO A 240 27.05 58.43 23.01
C PRO A 240 27.21 57.48 24.21
N SER A 241 28.45 57.22 24.59
CA SER A 241 28.80 56.56 25.85
C SER A 241 29.27 57.60 26.87
N ALA A 242 28.82 57.41 28.12
CA ALA A 242 29.40 57.78 29.42
C ALA A 242 28.35 58.51 30.28
N ARG A 243 28.24 58.36 31.61
CA ARG A 243 28.80 57.49 32.67
C ARG A 243 28.06 57.91 33.95
N GLU A 244 28.03 57.02 34.95
CA GLU A 244 28.05 57.25 36.43
C GLU A 244 27.13 58.36 37.01
N SER A 245 26.14 58.04 37.85
CA SER A 245 26.22 57.82 39.32
C SER A 245 25.46 58.94 40.03
N ASP A 246 25.03 58.64 41.26
CA ASP A 246 24.49 59.52 42.31
C ASP A 246 22.96 59.68 42.26
N GLU A 247 22.24 58.92 43.09
CA GLU A 247 21.92 59.19 44.51
C GLU A 247 20.85 60.28 44.72
N GLU A 248 19.99 59.98 45.69
CA GLU A 248 19.13 60.88 46.48
C GLU A 248 17.75 61.35 45.98
N SER A 249 16.75 60.89 46.77
CA SER A 249 15.68 61.67 47.44
C SER A 249 14.64 62.40 46.58
N ALA A 250 13.36 62.50 46.90
CA ALA A 250 12.45 62.10 47.98
C ALA A 250 11.02 62.19 47.34
N ILE A 251 9.87 61.82 47.89
CA ILE A 251 9.23 61.92 49.22
C ILE A 251 8.09 60.90 49.21
#